data_AF-A0A7C8HLW3-F1
#
_entry.id   AF-A0A7C8HLW3-F1
#
_cell.length_a   1.000
_cell.length_b   1.000
_cell.length_c   1.000
_cell.angle_alpha   90.00
_cell.angle_beta   90.00
_cell.angle_gamma   90.00
#
_symmetry.space_group_name_H-M   'P 1'
#
loop_
_entity.id
_entity.type
_entity.pdbx_description
1 polymer ?
#
loop_
_entity_poly.entity_id
_entity_poly.type
_entity_poly.pdbx_seq_one_letter_code
_entity_poly.pdbx_strand_id
1 'polypeptide(L)'
;MASGGGRKPKQQVEDAGALFAPFDAAPKHAADPAPHYHEHRTRLRKRFEDTGADALADYELLELLLFRIIPRRDTKPLAKALIARFGDFAAVLAADPRRLVEVDGCGPSVAQELKTLQAAVERAARVEAKRKPVLGSWTKLIDYCRVTLQHETHEQFRVLFLDVKNQILADEVLGEGTIDHAPVYPREVVRRALELRAASMILVHNHPSQRDLITINHARSL
;
A
#
# COMPACT_ATOMS: atom_id res chain seq x y z
N MET A 1 -87.49 46.06 14.46
CA MET A 1 -86.61 44.96 14.92
C MET A 1 -86.85 43.75 14.02
N ALA A 2 -85.78 43.07 13.60
CA ALA A 2 -85.67 41.93 12.65
C ALA A 2 -86.05 42.28 11.18
N SER A 3 -85.13 42.63 10.27
CA SER A 3 -84.08 41.83 9.57
C SER A 3 -84.59 40.45 9.11
N GLY A 4 -84.66 40.07 7.83
CA GLY A 4 -84.11 40.63 6.61
C GLY A 4 -83.41 39.51 5.81
N GLY A 5 -83.91 39.23 4.59
CA GLY A 5 -83.18 38.60 3.48
C GLY A 5 -83.01 37.08 3.54
N GLY A 6 -83.46 36.27 2.58
CA GLY A 6 -83.57 36.51 1.14
C GLY A 6 -82.44 35.75 0.43
N ARG A 7 -82.78 34.59 -0.15
CA ARG A 7 -81.92 33.70 -0.95
C ARG A 7 -81.01 34.46 -1.93
N LYS A 8 -79.74 34.06 -1.98
CA LYS A 8 -78.76 34.40 -3.04
C LYS A 8 -78.16 33.13 -3.69
N PRO A 9 -77.57 33.26 -4.90
CA PRO A 9 -77.61 32.25 -5.95
C PRO A 9 -76.39 31.32 -6.03
N LYS A 10 -76.50 30.29 -6.87
CA LYS A 10 -75.46 29.34 -7.29
C LYS A 10 -74.16 30.07 -7.68
N GLN A 11 -73.06 29.70 -7.04
CA GLN A 11 -71.71 30.11 -7.43
C GLN A 11 -70.98 28.90 -8.03
N GLN A 12 -70.37 29.16 -9.19
CA GLN A 12 -69.67 28.22 -10.04
C GLN A 12 -68.50 27.54 -9.32
N VAL A 13 -68.29 26.28 -9.68
CA VAL A 13 -67.10 25.49 -9.34
C VAL A 13 -65.99 25.94 -10.26
N GLU A 14 -65.01 26.67 -9.74
CA GLU A 14 -63.72 26.89 -10.40
C GLU A 14 -62.56 26.73 -9.41
N ASP A 15 -61.63 25.88 -9.84
CA ASP A 15 -60.22 25.73 -9.49
C ASP A 15 -59.80 25.10 -8.15
N ALA A 16 -59.57 23.77 -8.22
CA ALA A 16 -58.80 23.00 -7.25
C ALA A 16 -57.28 23.20 -7.48
N GLY A 17 -56.79 24.41 -7.29
CA GLY A 17 -55.43 24.81 -7.69
C GLY A 17 -54.68 25.67 -6.67
N ALA A 18 -54.66 25.32 -5.38
CA ALA A 18 -53.80 26.01 -4.41
C ALA A 18 -53.49 25.17 -3.15
N LEU A 19 -52.75 24.07 -3.31
CA LEU A 19 -52.14 23.33 -2.18
C LEU A 19 -50.61 23.20 -2.26
N PHE A 20 -49.99 23.90 -3.22
CA PHE A 20 -48.52 23.99 -3.32
C PHE A 20 -48.10 25.46 -3.45
N ALA A 21 -47.93 26.13 -2.31
CA ALA A 21 -47.07 27.31 -2.29
C ALA A 21 -45.63 26.84 -2.55
N PRO A 22 -44.82 27.56 -3.36
CA PRO A 22 -43.42 27.22 -3.52
C PRO A 22 -42.74 27.32 -2.15
N PHE A 23 -42.03 26.26 -1.78
CA PHE A 23 -41.17 26.25 -0.60
C PHE A 23 -40.11 27.32 -0.84
N ASP A 24 -40.20 28.46 -0.16
CA ASP A 24 -39.15 29.48 -0.18
C ASP A 24 -37.83 28.77 0.14
N ALA A 25 -36.92 28.78 -0.83
CA ALA A 25 -35.64 28.14 -0.69
C ALA A 25 -34.92 28.78 0.49
N ALA A 26 -34.71 27.98 1.55
CA ALA A 26 -33.87 28.34 2.67
C ALA A 26 -32.55 28.94 2.14
N PRO A 27 -32.00 29.97 2.81
CA PRO A 27 -30.78 30.61 2.35
C PRO A 27 -29.72 29.54 2.10
N LYS A 28 -29.23 29.47 0.85
CA LYS A 28 -28.09 28.61 0.51
C LYS A 28 -26.97 29.00 1.46
N HIS A 29 -26.66 28.14 2.43
CA HIS A 29 -25.44 28.27 3.21
C HIS A 29 -24.31 28.46 2.20
N ALA A 30 -23.66 29.62 2.24
CA ALA A 30 -22.45 29.85 1.48
C ALA A 30 -21.55 28.65 1.77
N ALA A 31 -21.14 27.94 0.73
CA ALA A 31 -20.29 26.77 0.87
C ALA A 31 -19.09 27.18 1.73
N ASP A 32 -18.90 26.50 2.87
CA ASP A 32 -17.69 26.65 3.66
C ASP A 32 -16.49 26.56 2.71
N PRO A 33 -15.49 27.44 2.86
CA PRO A 33 -14.31 27.42 1.99
C PRO A 33 -13.75 26.01 1.98
N ALA A 34 -13.59 25.46 0.76
CA ALA A 34 -13.12 24.11 0.57
C ALA A 34 -11.88 23.89 1.46
N PRO A 35 -11.89 22.88 2.35
CA PRO A 35 -10.80 22.73 3.29
C PRO A 35 -9.45 22.65 2.56
N HIS A 36 -8.45 23.37 3.07
CA HIS A 36 -7.13 23.57 2.44
C HIS A 36 -6.42 22.26 1.97
N TYR A 37 -6.79 21.10 2.54
CA TYR A 37 -6.29 19.79 2.13
C TYR A 37 -6.80 19.30 0.78
N HIS A 38 -7.97 19.77 0.30
CA HIS A 38 -8.48 19.41 -1.04
C HIS A 38 -7.62 20.02 -2.15
N GLU A 39 -7.22 21.28 -2.01
CA GLU A 39 -6.29 21.95 -2.92
C GLU A 39 -4.90 21.29 -2.89
N HIS A 40 -4.44 20.93 -1.68
CA HIS A 40 -3.18 20.21 -1.52
C HIS A 40 -3.19 18.86 -2.26
N ARG A 41 -4.26 18.07 -2.09
CA ARG A 41 -4.45 16.79 -2.77
C ARG A 41 -4.37 16.93 -4.29
N THR A 42 -5.04 17.93 -4.86
CA THR A 42 -5.02 18.19 -6.30
C THR A 42 -3.63 18.58 -6.78
N ARG A 43 -2.96 19.50 -6.06
CA ARG A 43 -1.59 19.92 -6.40
C ARG A 43 -0.60 18.76 -6.34
N LEU A 44 -0.71 17.89 -5.33
CA LEU A 44 0.21 16.77 -5.16
C LEU A 44 0.01 15.71 -6.24
N ARG A 45 -1.24 15.42 -6.62
CA ARG A 45 -1.55 14.54 -7.76
C ARG A 45 -0.99 15.07 -9.06
N LYS A 46 -1.23 16.35 -9.35
CA LYS A 46 -0.70 16.99 -10.54
C LYS A 46 0.83 16.92 -10.58
N ARG A 47 1.50 17.16 -9.45
CA ARG A 47 2.96 17.04 -9.37
C ARG A 47 3.42 15.61 -9.67
N PHE A 48 2.77 14.60 -9.12
CA PHE A 48 3.08 13.20 -9.45
C PHE A 48 2.87 12.88 -10.94
N GLU A 49 1.82 13.42 -11.56
CA GLU A 49 1.57 13.29 -13.00
C GLU A 49 2.65 13.99 -13.85
N ASP A 50 3.06 15.20 -13.45
CA ASP A 50 4.00 16.03 -14.21
C ASP A 50 5.47 15.57 -14.05
N THR A 51 5.87 15.15 -12.85
CA THR A 51 7.29 14.89 -12.51
C THR A 51 7.59 13.44 -12.14
N GLY A 52 6.58 12.57 -12.03
CA GLY A 52 6.76 11.19 -11.59
C GLY A 52 7.11 11.06 -10.10
N ALA A 53 7.35 9.82 -9.66
CA ALA A 53 7.58 9.48 -8.26
C ALA A 53 8.88 10.03 -7.68
N ASP A 54 9.94 10.12 -8.49
CA ASP A 54 11.30 10.48 -8.04
C ASP A 54 11.41 11.92 -7.50
N ALA A 55 10.44 12.78 -7.84
CA ALA A 55 10.35 14.17 -7.38
C ALA A 55 9.49 14.35 -6.11
N LEU A 56 8.99 13.25 -5.52
CA LEU A 56 8.22 13.29 -4.28
C LEU A 56 9.08 12.82 -3.11
N ALA A 57 8.96 13.50 -1.96
CA ALA A 57 9.46 12.96 -0.73
C ALA A 57 8.63 11.74 -0.30
N ASP A 58 9.23 10.84 0.49
CA ASP A 58 8.57 9.63 0.99
C ASP A 58 7.20 9.87 1.63
N TYR A 59 7.09 10.91 2.46
CA TYR A 59 5.82 11.25 3.10
C TYR A 59 4.78 11.73 2.08
N GLU A 60 5.18 12.38 1.00
CA GLU A 60 4.28 12.86 -0.05
C GLU A 60 3.76 11.70 -0.92
N LEU A 61 4.61 10.71 -1.21
CA LEU A 61 4.18 9.48 -1.87
C LEU A 61 3.19 8.71 -0.99
N LEU A 62 3.44 8.67 0.32
CA LEU A 62 2.54 8.04 1.29
C LEU A 62 1.20 8.81 1.40
N GLU A 63 1.22 10.14 1.36
CA GLU A 63 0.00 10.96 1.30
C GLU A 63 -0.89 10.60 0.10
N LEU A 64 -0.29 10.42 -1.09
CA LEU A 64 -1.05 10.05 -2.29
C LEU A 64 -1.79 8.72 -2.14
N LEU A 65 -1.18 7.74 -1.48
CA LEU A 65 -1.82 6.47 -1.16
C LEU A 65 -2.93 6.65 -0.13
N LEU A 66 -2.63 7.34 0.97
CA LEU A 66 -3.59 7.58 2.06
C LEU A 66 -4.82 8.35 1.57
N PHE A 67 -4.71 9.22 0.57
CA PHE A 67 -5.86 9.89 -0.04
C PHE A 67 -6.90 8.94 -0.64
N ARG A 68 -6.49 7.75 -1.08
CA ARG A 68 -7.37 6.71 -1.64
C ARG A 68 -8.08 5.91 -0.54
N ILE A 69 -7.41 5.78 0.61
CA ILE A 69 -7.86 4.97 1.74
C ILE A 69 -8.75 5.79 2.68
N ILE A 70 -8.35 7.04 2.97
CA ILE A 70 -9.04 7.95 3.88
C ILE A 70 -9.59 9.14 3.06
N PRO A 71 -10.83 9.06 2.56
CA PRO A 71 -11.43 10.16 1.82
C PRO A 71 -11.72 11.35 2.76
N ARG A 72 -11.60 12.58 2.23
CA ARG A 72 -12.06 13.82 2.86
C ARG A 72 -11.39 14.19 4.20
N ARG A 73 -10.21 13.65 4.50
CA ARG A 73 -9.38 14.03 5.66
C ARG A 73 -8.02 14.53 5.19
N ASP A 74 -7.40 15.39 5.99
CA ASP A 74 -5.98 15.72 5.85
C ASP A 74 -5.13 14.52 6.31
N THR A 75 -4.41 13.91 5.36
CA THR A 75 -3.57 12.73 5.60
C THR A 75 -2.10 13.09 5.77
N LYS A 76 -1.73 14.36 5.62
CA LYS A 76 -0.35 14.82 5.78
C LYS A 76 0.21 14.58 7.18
N PRO A 77 -0.52 14.85 8.28
CA PRO A 77 -0.04 14.55 9.62
C PRO A 77 0.23 13.06 9.81
N LEU A 78 -0.67 12.20 9.30
CA LEU A 78 -0.52 10.75 9.38
C LEU A 78 0.69 10.26 8.60
N ALA A 79 0.87 10.72 7.36
CA ALA A 79 2.02 10.35 6.54
C ALA A 79 3.35 10.71 7.22
N LYS A 80 3.44 11.94 7.76
CA LYS A 80 4.63 12.37 8.51
C LYS A 80 4.84 11.56 9.79
N ALA A 81 3.78 11.23 10.52
CA ALA A 81 3.88 10.43 11.74
C ALA A 81 4.37 9.00 11.44
N LEU A 82 3.89 8.38 10.36
CA LEU A 82 4.34 7.07 9.91
C LEU A 82 5.83 7.10 9.52
N ILE A 83 6.25 8.06 8.69
CA ILE A 83 7.66 8.23 8.30
C ILE A 83 8.53 8.51 9.52
N ALA A 84 8.11 9.40 10.42
CA ALA A 84 8.88 9.70 11.64
C ALA A 84 9.05 8.48 12.56
N ARG A 85 8.06 7.57 12.60
CA ARG A 85 8.10 6.38 13.45
C ARG A 85 8.89 5.21 12.85
N PHE A 86 8.79 5.01 11.54
CA PHE A 86 9.34 3.83 10.86
C PHE A 86 10.59 4.13 10.02
N GLY A 87 10.88 5.40 9.72
CA GLY A 87 12.08 5.85 9.03
C GLY A 87 11.76 6.39 7.62
N ASP A 88 11.48 5.47 6.70
CA ASP A 88 11.25 5.77 5.29
C ASP A 88 9.98 5.09 4.74
N PHE A 89 9.65 5.35 3.47
CA PHE A 89 8.45 4.83 2.83
C PHE A 89 8.39 3.29 2.85
N ALA A 90 9.52 2.64 2.57
CA ALA A 90 9.57 1.20 2.44
C ALA A 90 9.54 0.51 3.82
N ALA A 91 10.12 1.13 4.85
CA ALA A 91 9.99 0.72 6.24
C ALA A 91 8.53 0.83 6.74
N VAL A 92 7.79 1.87 6.32
CA VAL A 92 6.34 1.96 6.60
C VAL A 92 5.58 0.79 5.97
N LEU A 93 5.86 0.47 4.70
CA LEU A 93 5.18 -0.64 4.01
C LEU A 93 5.46 -1.98 4.67
N ALA A 94 6.64 -2.18 5.23
CA ALA A 94 7.05 -3.44 5.84
C ALA A 94 6.76 -3.56 7.33
N ALA A 95 6.50 -2.46 8.04
CA ALA A 95 6.18 -2.45 9.46
C ALA A 95 5.04 -3.42 9.85
N ASP A 96 5.17 -4.09 10.99
CA ASP A 96 4.13 -5.00 11.50
C ASP A 96 2.76 -4.28 11.60
N PRO A 97 1.65 -4.90 11.14
CA PRO A 97 0.32 -4.29 11.18
C PRO A 97 -0.12 -3.80 12.57
N ARG A 98 0.27 -4.49 13.64
CA ARG A 98 -0.02 -4.10 15.03
C ARG A 98 0.71 -2.81 15.40
N ARG A 99 1.95 -2.65 14.95
CA ARG A 99 2.72 -1.42 15.16
C ARG A 99 2.20 -0.25 14.32
N LEU A 100 1.66 -0.53 13.13
CA LEU A 100 1.05 0.48 12.27
C LEU A 100 -0.18 1.08 12.95
N VAL A 101 -1.05 0.26 13.54
CA VAL A 101 -2.29 0.74 14.19
C VAL A 101 -2.09 1.50 15.49
N GLU A 102 -0.88 1.48 16.06
CA GLU A 102 -0.51 2.33 17.19
C GLU A 102 -0.34 3.81 16.81
N VAL A 103 -0.25 4.14 15.52
CA VAL A 103 -0.13 5.52 15.05
C VAL A 103 -1.52 6.14 14.92
N ASP A 104 -1.74 7.31 15.55
CA ASP A 104 -3.02 8.00 15.47
C ASP A 104 -3.41 8.31 14.02
N GLY A 105 -4.65 7.96 13.66
CA GLY A 105 -5.17 8.03 12.30
C GLY A 105 -4.84 6.81 11.41
N CYS A 106 -3.96 5.90 11.83
CA CYS A 106 -3.68 4.65 11.12
C CYS A 106 -4.62 3.54 11.59
N GLY A 107 -5.83 3.49 11.03
CA GLY A 107 -6.79 2.42 11.35
C GLY A 107 -6.41 1.06 10.74
N PRO A 108 -7.11 -0.03 11.12
CA PRO A 108 -6.89 -1.36 10.54
C PRO A 108 -6.97 -1.41 9.01
N SER A 109 -7.88 -0.61 8.41
CA SER A 109 -8.01 -0.50 6.94
C SER A 109 -6.75 0.11 6.30
N VAL A 110 -6.14 1.11 6.93
CA VAL A 110 -4.89 1.72 6.44
C VAL A 110 -3.76 0.70 6.50
N ALA A 111 -3.63 0.00 7.63
CA ALA A 111 -2.62 -1.04 7.78
C ALA A 111 -2.79 -2.15 6.73
N GLN A 112 -4.01 -2.63 6.48
CA GLN A 112 -4.30 -3.65 5.48
C GLN A 112 -3.95 -3.20 4.06
N GLU A 113 -4.29 -1.97 3.69
CA GLU A 113 -3.98 -1.42 2.35
C GLU A 113 -2.46 -1.27 2.14
N LEU A 114 -1.72 -0.80 3.16
CA LEU A 114 -0.26 -0.73 3.09
C LEU A 114 0.37 -2.13 2.91
N LYS A 115 -0.14 -3.13 3.63
CA LYS A 115 0.31 -4.54 3.47
C LYS A 115 -0.05 -5.11 2.10
N THR A 116 -1.20 -4.73 1.56
CA THR A 116 -1.62 -5.14 0.22
C THR A 116 -0.69 -4.55 -0.83
N LEU A 117 -0.28 -3.28 -0.67
CA LEU A 117 0.70 -2.65 -1.54
C LEU A 117 2.08 -3.32 -1.42
N GLN A 118 2.56 -3.60 -0.20
CA GLN A 118 3.80 -4.35 0.03
C GLN A 118 3.80 -5.67 -0.76
N ALA A 119 2.77 -6.49 -0.58
CA ALA A 119 2.65 -7.78 -1.25
C ALA A 119 2.60 -7.64 -2.80
N ALA A 120 1.97 -6.57 -3.31
CA ALA A 120 1.94 -6.29 -4.74
C ALA A 120 3.34 -5.95 -5.28
N VAL A 121 4.09 -5.11 -4.58
CA VAL A 121 5.47 -4.74 -4.94
C VAL A 121 6.39 -5.96 -4.93
N GLU A 122 6.34 -6.77 -3.87
CA GLU A 122 7.12 -8.00 -3.77
C GLU A 122 6.79 -8.99 -4.89
N ARG A 123 5.49 -9.14 -5.22
CA ARG A 123 5.05 -10.01 -6.32
C ARG A 123 5.53 -9.50 -7.68
N ALA A 124 5.49 -8.20 -7.92
CA ALA A 124 5.99 -7.59 -9.15
C ALA A 124 7.50 -7.83 -9.30
N ALA A 125 8.28 -7.62 -8.23
CA ALA A 125 9.72 -7.87 -8.22
C ALA A 125 10.06 -9.34 -8.52
N ARG A 126 9.30 -10.29 -7.96
CA ARG A 126 9.43 -11.73 -8.26
C ARG A 126 9.17 -12.05 -9.73
N VAL A 127 8.16 -11.45 -10.35
CA VAL A 127 7.86 -11.68 -11.77
C VAL A 127 8.99 -11.16 -12.66
N GLU A 128 9.53 -9.98 -12.35
CA GLU A 128 10.65 -9.43 -13.11
C GLU A 128 11.92 -10.28 -12.98
N ALA A 129 12.23 -10.73 -11.77
CA ALA A 129 13.37 -11.61 -11.52
C ALA A 129 13.22 -12.96 -12.25
N LYS A 130 12.01 -13.52 -12.36
CA LYS A 130 11.79 -14.77 -13.13
C LYS A 130 11.92 -14.60 -14.65
N ARG A 131 11.71 -13.40 -15.19
CA ARG A 131 11.72 -13.15 -16.66
C ARG A 131 13.10 -12.82 -17.22
N LYS A 132 14.05 -12.40 -16.40
CA LYS A 132 15.41 -12.01 -16.80
C LYS A 132 16.41 -13.02 -16.23
N PRO A 133 17.59 -13.21 -16.87
CA PRO A 133 18.70 -13.86 -16.19
C PRO A 133 19.01 -13.05 -14.94
N VAL A 134 18.75 -13.60 -13.77
CA VAL A 134 18.97 -12.91 -12.48
C VAL A 134 20.45 -12.61 -12.30
N LEU A 135 21.31 -13.50 -12.79
CA LEU A 135 22.76 -13.31 -12.82
C LEU A 135 23.27 -12.56 -14.06
N GLY A 136 22.40 -11.99 -14.90
CA GLY A 136 22.86 -11.07 -15.96
C GLY A 136 23.50 -9.79 -15.39
N SER A 137 23.24 -9.47 -14.13
CA SER A 137 23.95 -8.45 -13.34
C SER A 137 23.75 -8.71 -11.85
N TRP A 138 24.85 -8.75 -11.09
CA TRP A 138 24.84 -8.87 -9.63
C TRP A 138 23.97 -7.79 -8.96
N THR A 139 23.93 -6.58 -9.54
CA THR A 139 23.09 -5.48 -9.07
C THR A 139 21.61 -5.86 -9.05
N LYS A 140 21.10 -6.53 -10.09
CA LYS A 140 19.68 -6.92 -10.16
C LYS A 140 19.30 -7.95 -9.11
N LEU A 141 20.21 -8.87 -8.80
CA LEU A 141 20.02 -9.82 -7.71
C LEU A 141 19.94 -9.08 -6.36
N ILE A 142 20.85 -8.12 -6.12
CA ILE A 142 20.81 -7.30 -4.91
C ILE A 142 19.52 -6.50 -4.82
N ASP A 143 19.09 -5.85 -5.90
CA ASP A 143 17.84 -5.07 -5.92
C ASP A 143 16.63 -5.96 -5.63
N TYR A 144 16.59 -7.15 -6.22
CA TYR A 144 15.57 -8.16 -5.92
C TYR A 144 15.58 -8.55 -4.44
N CYS A 145 16.75 -8.86 -3.88
CA CYS A 145 16.87 -9.23 -2.47
C CYS A 145 16.51 -8.06 -1.56
N ARG A 146 16.85 -6.82 -1.92
CA ARG A 146 16.46 -5.62 -1.17
C ARG A 146 14.95 -5.47 -1.14
N VAL A 147 14.28 -5.52 -2.28
CA VAL A 147 12.81 -5.41 -2.32
C VAL A 147 12.12 -6.49 -1.50
N THR A 148 12.68 -7.71 -1.47
CA THR A 148 12.07 -8.86 -0.79
C THR A 148 12.47 -9.05 0.67
N LEU A 149 13.60 -8.50 1.13
CA LEU A 149 14.15 -8.79 2.46
C LEU A 149 14.55 -7.58 3.30
N GLN A 150 14.74 -6.39 2.70
CA GLN A 150 15.40 -5.26 3.39
C GLN A 150 14.66 -4.78 4.65
N HIS A 151 13.35 -5.03 4.75
CA HIS A 151 12.55 -4.64 5.90
C HIS A 151 11.86 -5.84 6.57
N GLU A 152 12.28 -7.05 6.22
CA GLU A 152 11.77 -8.24 6.89
C GLU A 152 12.27 -8.25 8.33
N THR A 153 11.33 -8.37 9.28
CA THR A 153 11.61 -8.23 10.72
C THR A 153 12.07 -9.54 11.37
N HIS A 154 11.89 -10.66 10.66
CA HIS A 154 12.36 -11.98 11.10
C HIS A 154 13.60 -12.40 10.30
N GLU A 155 14.45 -13.22 10.92
CA GLU A 155 15.54 -13.86 10.18
C GLU A 155 14.96 -14.94 9.26
N GLN A 156 15.27 -14.83 7.98
CA GLN A 156 14.89 -15.78 6.95
C GLN A 156 16.14 -16.31 6.26
N PHE A 157 16.18 -17.64 6.13
CA PHE A 157 17.06 -18.30 5.19
C PHE A 157 16.28 -18.62 3.92
N ARG A 158 16.63 -17.94 2.84
CA ARG A 158 15.99 -18.01 1.53
C ARG A 158 16.92 -18.62 0.50
N VAL A 159 16.36 -19.44 -0.38
CA VAL A 159 17.10 -20.07 -1.47
C VAL A 159 16.44 -19.74 -2.81
N LEU A 160 17.23 -19.19 -3.72
CA LEU A 160 16.85 -18.98 -5.11
C LEU A 160 17.40 -20.15 -5.93
N PHE A 161 16.51 -20.98 -6.46
CA PHE A 161 16.86 -22.09 -7.35
C PHE A 161 16.88 -21.61 -8.79
N LEU A 162 17.96 -21.90 -9.52
CA LEU A 162 18.22 -21.35 -10.85
C LEU A 162 18.35 -22.44 -11.91
N ASP A 163 17.95 -22.13 -13.14
CA ASP A 163 18.23 -22.96 -14.31
C ASP A 163 19.64 -22.69 -14.90
N VAL A 164 20.01 -23.41 -15.98
CA VAL A 164 21.30 -23.24 -16.66
C VAL A 164 21.49 -21.86 -17.32
N LYS A 165 20.42 -21.07 -17.46
CA LYS A 165 20.43 -19.69 -17.98
C LYS A 165 20.39 -18.66 -16.84
N ASN A 166 20.54 -19.10 -15.59
CA ASN A 166 20.46 -18.28 -14.38
C ASN A 166 19.10 -17.58 -14.19
N GLN A 167 18.02 -18.19 -14.64
CA GLN A 167 16.64 -17.74 -14.37
C GLN A 167 16.11 -18.41 -13.10
N ILE A 168 15.34 -17.68 -12.30
CA ILE A 168 14.73 -18.23 -11.07
C ILE A 168 13.66 -19.26 -11.44
N LEU A 169 13.91 -20.52 -11.09
CA LEU A 169 12.94 -21.60 -11.08
C LEU A 169 12.00 -21.45 -9.88
N ALA A 170 12.57 -21.27 -8.69
CA ALA A 170 11.84 -21.09 -7.46
C ALA A 170 12.59 -20.16 -6.49
N ASP A 171 11.82 -19.47 -5.66
CA ASP A 171 12.29 -18.59 -4.59
C ASP A 171 11.55 -18.98 -3.31
N GLU A 172 12.27 -19.66 -2.42
CA GLU A 172 11.69 -20.34 -1.26
C GLU A 172 12.40 -19.94 0.02
N VAL A 173 11.63 -19.71 1.08
CA VAL A 173 12.16 -19.57 2.44
C VAL A 173 12.25 -20.98 3.01
N LEU A 174 13.47 -21.46 3.26
CA LEU A 174 13.74 -22.81 3.76
C LEU A 174 14.11 -22.84 5.24
N GLY A 175 14.19 -21.68 5.88
CA GLY A 175 14.28 -21.53 7.31
C GLY A 175 13.70 -20.19 7.74
N GLU A 176 12.80 -20.21 8.71
CA GLU A 176 12.30 -19.03 9.41
C GLU A 176 12.66 -19.21 10.89
N GLY A 177 13.35 -18.24 11.48
CA GLY A 177 13.88 -18.37 12.83
C GLY A 177 13.86 -17.06 13.63
N THR A 178 14.04 -17.21 14.94
CA THR A 178 14.40 -16.10 15.85
C THR A 178 15.91 -15.89 15.86
N ILE A 179 16.35 -14.79 16.48
CA ILE A 179 17.70 -14.19 16.55
C ILE A 179 18.90 -15.17 16.70
N ASP A 180 18.68 -16.43 17.10
CA ASP A 180 19.77 -17.36 17.45
C ASP A 180 20.03 -18.52 16.48
N HIS A 181 19.08 -18.96 15.63
CA HIS A 181 19.34 -19.88 14.51
C HIS A 181 18.03 -20.24 13.77
N ALA A 182 17.99 -20.12 12.45
CA ALA A 182 17.10 -20.94 11.62
C ALA A 182 17.88 -22.19 11.19
N PRO A 183 17.61 -23.41 11.71
CA PRO A 183 18.37 -24.59 11.32
C PRO A 183 18.08 -24.95 9.86
N VAL A 184 19.03 -24.64 8.99
CA VAL A 184 19.03 -25.07 7.60
C VAL A 184 19.65 -26.44 7.54
N TYR A 185 18.92 -27.41 6.99
CA TYR A 185 19.44 -28.75 6.75
C TYR A 185 19.93 -28.82 5.30
N PRO A 186 21.26 -28.88 5.03
CA PRO A 186 21.78 -28.90 3.65
C PRO A 186 21.16 -30.02 2.80
N ARG A 187 20.86 -31.18 3.41
CA ARG A 187 20.19 -32.29 2.72
C ARG A 187 18.83 -31.89 2.14
N GLU A 188 18.06 -31.04 2.83
CA GLU A 188 16.74 -30.60 2.39
C GLU A 188 16.87 -29.58 1.25
N VAL A 189 17.86 -28.69 1.35
CA VAL A 189 18.19 -27.73 0.28
C VAL A 189 18.61 -28.44 -0.99
N VAL A 190 19.49 -29.44 -0.89
CA VAL A 190 19.94 -30.24 -2.03
C VAL A 190 18.81 -31.10 -2.60
N ARG A 191 18.02 -31.76 -1.74
CA ARG A 191 16.82 -32.50 -2.16
C ARG A 191 15.89 -31.61 -2.98
N ARG A 192 15.63 -30.40 -2.49
CA ARG A 192 14.77 -29.43 -3.18
C ARG A 192 15.35 -28.98 -4.51
N ALA A 193 16.66 -28.73 -4.58
CA ALA A 193 17.35 -28.41 -5.83
C ALA A 193 17.18 -29.51 -6.89
N LEU A 194 17.28 -30.77 -6.48
CA LEU A 194 17.09 -31.92 -7.37
C LEU A 194 15.63 -32.07 -7.82
N GLU A 195 14.66 -31.89 -6.92
CA GLU A 195 13.23 -31.89 -7.25
C GLU A 195 12.89 -30.84 -8.32
N LEU A 196 13.49 -29.66 -8.20
CA LEU A 196 13.32 -28.55 -9.14
C LEU A 196 14.21 -28.64 -10.39
N ARG A 197 15.12 -29.62 -10.46
CA ARG A 197 16.16 -29.75 -11.49
C ARG A 197 16.98 -28.45 -11.65
N ALA A 198 17.29 -27.82 -10.53
CA ALA A 198 18.08 -26.60 -10.50
C ALA A 198 19.52 -26.88 -10.95
N ALA A 199 20.05 -26.03 -11.82
CA ALA A 199 21.46 -26.07 -12.22
C ALA A 199 22.38 -25.40 -11.19
N SER A 200 21.87 -24.38 -10.49
CA SER A 200 22.58 -23.69 -9.43
C SER A 200 21.60 -23.12 -8.39
N MET A 201 22.14 -22.64 -7.27
CA MET A 201 21.35 -22.02 -6.20
C MET A 201 22.09 -20.84 -5.57
N ILE A 202 21.32 -19.87 -5.09
CA ILE A 202 21.82 -18.73 -4.32
C ILE A 202 21.20 -18.79 -2.93
N LEU A 203 22.04 -18.76 -1.91
CA LEU A 203 21.62 -18.73 -0.51
C LEU A 203 21.62 -17.28 -0.05
N VAL A 204 20.49 -16.83 0.48
CA VAL A 204 20.27 -15.46 0.94
C VAL A 204 19.82 -15.50 2.39
N HIS A 205 20.45 -14.70 3.23
CA HIS A 205 20.02 -14.53 4.60
C HIS A 205 20.00 -13.05 5.00
N ASN A 206 18.94 -12.63 5.69
CA ASN A 206 18.81 -11.29 6.26
C ASN A 206 19.04 -11.34 7.77
N HIS A 207 19.69 -10.29 8.29
CA HIS A 207 19.86 -10.07 9.73
C HIS A 207 19.15 -8.77 10.13
N PRO A 208 17.91 -8.84 10.67
CA PRO A 208 17.14 -7.65 11.04
C PRO A 208 17.79 -6.79 12.13
N SER A 209 18.67 -7.37 12.94
CA SER A 209 19.30 -6.74 14.12
C SER A 209 20.60 -6.00 13.80
N GLN A 210 21.25 -6.26 12.67
CA GLN A 210 22.45 -5.56 12.23
C GLN A 210 22.07 -4.61 11.09
N ARG A 211 22.30 -3.29 11.28
CA ARG A 211 22.19 -2.33 10.18
C ARG A 211 23.15 -2.77 9.07
N ASP A 212 22.56 -3.19 7.96
CA ASP A 212 23.18 -3.68 6.74
C ASP A 212 23.94 -5.01 6.90
N LEU A 213 23.37 -6.11 6.40
CA LEU A 213 23.97 -6.92 5.35
C LEU A 213 23.04 -8.10 5.00
N ILE A 214 22.36 -8.01 3.86
CA ILE A 214 21.94 -9.20 3.14
C ILE A 214 23.23 -9.95 2.80
N THR A 215 23.46 -11.09 3.42
CA THR A 215 24.62 -11.91 3.07
C THR A 215 24.16 -12.89 2.00
N ILE A 216 24.88 -12.87 0.88
CA ILE A 216 24.60 -13.72 -0.28
C ILE A 216 25.77 -14.69 -0.41
N ASN A 217 25.50 -15.97 -0.13
CA ASN A 217 26.46 -17.05 -0.33
C ASN A 217 26.11 -17.80 -1.63
N HIS A 218 27.10 -18.00 -2.51
CA HIS A 218 26.91 -18.70 -3.78
C HIS A 218 27.58 -20.07 -3.73
N ALA A 219 26.82 -21.14 -3.95
CA ALA A 219 27.35 -22.48 -4.21
C ALA A 219 27.42 -22.68 -5.74
N ARG A 220 28.62 -22.72 -6.32
CA ARG A 220 28.79 -23.15 -7.73
C ARG A 220 28.85 -24.67 -7.75
N SER A 221 28.00 -25.32 -8.55
CA SER A 221 28.23 -26.71 -8.94
C SER A 221 29.54 -26.80 -9.73
N LEU A 222 30.36 -27.80 -9.41
CA LEU A 222 31.54 -28.22 -10.18
C LEU A 222 31.12 -28.77 -11.54
#